data_AF-A0AAW2KSP3-F1
#
_entry.id   AF-A0AAW2KSP3-F1
#
_cell.length_a   1.000
_cell.length_b   1.000
_cell.length_c   1.000
_cell.angle_alpha   90.00
_cell.angle_beta   90.00
_cell.angle_gamma   90.00
#
_symmetry.space_group_name_H-M   'P 1'
#
loop_
_entity.id
_entity.type
_entity.pdbx_description
1 polymer ?
#
loop_
_entity_poly.entity_id
_entity_poly.type
_entity_poly.pdbx_seq_one_letter_code
_entity_poly.pdbx_strand_id
1 'polypeptide(L)'
;MDQMGSGGVIVDSGTSVTRLTRPAYVALRDAFRAGATNLKRAPDFSLFDTCFDLSGKTEVKVPTVVLHFEGADVSLPASNYLIPVDSEGKFCFAFAGTMSGLSIIGNIQQQGFRVVFDMANNRVGFAARGCA
;
A
#
# COMPACT_ATOMS: atom_id res chain seq x y z
N MET A 1 -10.27 15.79 8.97
CA MET A 1 -11.35 15.09 9.68
C MET A 1 -12.39 16.11 10.05
N ASP A 2 -13.65 15.86 9.77
CA ASP A 2 -14.72 16.62 10.42
C ASP A 2 -14.94 16.12 11.85
N GLN A 3 -15.80 16.80 12.60
CA GLN A 3 -16.09 16.44 13.99
C GLN A 3 -16.82 15.10 14.16
N MET A 4 -17.26 14.47 13.06
CA MET A 4 -17.86 13.14 13.06
C MET A 4 -16.84 12.03 12.76
N GLY A 5 -15.55 12.38 12.64
CA GLY A 5 -14.50 11.43 12.25
C GLY A 5 -14.53 11.09 10.76
N SER A 6 -15.26 11.86 9.95
CA SER A 6 -15.31 11.68 8.51
C SER A 6 -14.03 12.23 7.87
N GLY A 7 -13.42 11.39 7.04
CA GLY A 7 -12.12 11.64 6.42
C GLY A 7 -10.92 11.20 7.26
N GLY A 8 -9.71 11.48 6.79
CA GLY A 8 -8.47 11.03 7.43
C GLY A 8 -8.06 9.61 7.02
N VAL A 9 -7.23 8.98 7.86
CA VAL A 9 -6.63 7.67 7.62
C VAL A 9 -6.80 6.81 8.87
N ILE A 10 -7.30 5.59 8.72
CA ILE A 10 -7.28 4.57 9.79
C ILE A 10 -6.26 3.47 9.47
N VAL A 11 -5.81 2.75 10.49
CA VAL A 11 -5.00 1.53 10.35
C VAL A 11 -5.90 0.36 10.68
N ASP A 12 -6.14 -0.52 9.71
CA ASP A 12 -7.13 -1.60 9.84
C ASP A 12 -6.60 -2.91 9.24
N SER A 13 -6.31 -3.87 10.11
CA SER A 13 -5.88 -5.21 9.70
C SER A 13 -7.02 -6.05 9.11
N GLY A 14 -8.28 -5.65 9.28
CA GLY A 14 -9.45 -6.29 8.67
C GLY A 14 -9.61 -5.98 7.17
N THR A 15 -8.91 -4.97 6.66
CA THR A 15 -8.89 -4.60 5.24
C THR A 15 -7.61 -5.12 4.58
N SER A 16 -7.71 -5.91 3.52
CA SER A 16 -6.54 -6.57 2.90
C SER A 16 -5.46 -5.60 2.41
N VAL A 17 -5.85 -4.60 1.61
CA VAL A 17 -4.92 -3.64 0.97
C VAL A 17 -5.29 -2.21 1.33
N THR A 18 -4.31 -1.31 1.31
CA THR A 18 -4.54 0.11 1.56
C THR A 18 -5.54 0.69 0.55
N ARG A 19 -6.59 1.30 1.11
CA ARG A 19 -7.63 2.02 0.37
C ARG A 19 -7.39 3.51 0.55
N LEU A 20 -7.14 4.25 -0.51
CA LEU A 20 -6.97 5.70 -0.45
C LEU A 20 -8.21 6.40 -1.01
N THR A 21 -8.49 7.62 -0.56
CA THR A 21 -9.45 8.47 -1.26
C THR A 21 -9.09 8.53 -2.75
N ARG A 22 -10.10 8.52 -3.62
CA ARG A 22 -9.87 8.41 -5.08
C ARG A 22 -8.81 9.39 -5.62
N PRO A 23 -8.76 10.68 -5.23
CA PRO A 23 -7.71 11.59 -5.67
C PRO A 23 -6.30 11.14 -5.27
N ALA A 24 -6.12 10.72 -4.00
CA ALA A 24 -4.82 10.27 -3.49
C ALA A 24 -4.38 8.94 -4.13
N TYR A 25 -5.32 8.00 -4.33
CA TYR A 25 -5.04 6.76 -5.04
C TYR A 25 -4.55 7.02 -6.47
N VAL A 26 -5.26 7.86 -7.24
CA VAL A 26 -4.92 8.17 -8.63
C VAL A 26 -3.53 8.80 -8.71
N ALA A 27 -3.22 9.76 -7.84
CA ALA A 27 -1.91 10.40 -7.80
C ALA A 27 -0.78 9.39 -7.50
N LEU A 28 -0.94 8.55 -6.47
CA LEU A 28 0.05 7.53 -6.12
C LEU A 28 0.23 6.51 -7.24
N ARG A 29 -0.87 5.99 -7.79
CA ARG A 29 -0.86 5.03 -8.89
C ARG A 29 -0.13 5.56 -10.11
N ASP A 30 -0.43 6.79 -10.52
CA ASP A 30 0.14 7.38 -11.73
C ASP A 30 1.63 7.68 -11.54
N ALA A 31 2.06 8.14 -10.36
CA ALA A 31 3.46 8.28 -10.02
C ALA A 31 4.21 6.94 -10.02
N PHE A 32 3.61 5.89 -9.43
CA PHE A 32 4.19 4.55 -9.44
C PHE A 32 4.35 4.01 -10.87
N ARG A 33 3.34 4.16 -11.72
CA ARG A 33 3.39 3.78 -13.14
C ARG A 33 4.49 4.54 -13.90
N ALA A 34 4.63 5.84 -13.65
CA ALA A 34 5.67 6.66 -14.27
C ALA A 34 7.09 6.25 -13.85
N GLY A 35 7.26 5.76 -12.62
CA GLY A 35 8.54 5.21 -12.14
C GLY A 35 8.82 3.76 -12.55
N ALA A 36 7.79 3.00 -12.96
CA ALA A 36 7.87 1.57 -13.27
C ALA A 36 7.78 1.27 -14.78
N THR A 37 8.19 2.20 -15.64
CA THR A 37 8.07 2.09 -17.11
C THR A 37 8.89 0.95 -17.71
N ASN A 38 9.89 0.47 -16.99
CA ASN A 38 10.72 -0.68 -17.35
C ASN A 38 10.02 -2.04 -17.14
N LEU A 39 8.87 -2.07 -16.47
CA LEU A 39 8.12 -3.30 -16.20
C LEU A 39 7.03 -3.52 -17.25
N LYS A 40 6.88 -4.76 -17.71
CA LYS A 40 5.84 -5.12 -18.67
C LYS A 40 4.47 -5.08 -17.99
N ARG A 41 3.55 -4.27 -18.50
CA ARG A 41 2.16 -4.21 -17.99
C ARG A 41 1.42 -5.51 -18.28
N ALA A 42 0.61 -5.94 -17.32
CA ALA A 42 -0.36 -7.02 -17.45
C ALA A 42 -1.80 -6.45 -17.36
N PRO A 43 -2.82 -7.20 -17.83
CA PRO A 43 -4.21 -6.83 -17.63
C PRO A 43 -4.54 -6.64 -16.15
N ASP A 44 -5.57 -5.86 -15.86
CA ASP A 44 -6.06 -5.62 -14.50
C ASP A 44 -6.51 -6.93 -13.83
N PHE A 45 -6.64 -6.91 -12.50
CA PHE A 45 -7.09 -8.08 -11.73
C PHE A 45 -7.95 -7.66 -10.54
N SER A 46 -9.21 -8.08 -10.52
CA SER A 46 -10.15 -7.75 -9.44
C SER A 46 -10.20 -6.23 -9.19
N LEU A 47 -9.82 -5.78 -7.98
CA LEU A 47 -9.77 -4.37 -7.59
C LEU A 47 -8.48 -3.64 -7.99
N PHE A 48 -7.49 -4.33 -8.57
CA PHE A 48 -6.20 -3.76 -8.95
C PHE A 48 -6.20 -3.35 -10.42
N ASP A 49 -5.97 -2.06 -10.68
CA ASP A 49 -5.89 -1.50 -12.04
C ASP A 49 -4.45 -1.38 -12.57
N THR A 50 -3.46 -1.83 -11.79
CA THR A 50 -2.04 -1.66 -12.07
C THR A 50 -1.32 -2.96 -11.79
N CYS A 51 -1.15 -3.77 -12.82
CA CYS A 51 -0.49 -5.05 -12.75
C CYS A 51 0.64 -5.15 -13.78
N PHE A 52 1.60 -6.02 -13.48
CA PHE A 52 2.79 -6.28 -14.27
C PHE A 52 3.00 -7.78 -14.45
N ASP A 53 3.52 -8.15 -15.60
CA ASP A 53 3.99 -9.51 -15.91
C ASP A 53 5.48 -9.57 -15.59
N LEU A 54 5.80 -10.27 -14.50
CA LEU A 54 7.16 -10.48 -14.02
C LEU A 54 7.62 -11.93 -14.24
N SER A 55 6.93 -12.69 -15.10
CA SER A 55 7.29 -14.07 -15.42
C SER A 55 8.74 -14.17 -15.90
N GLY A 56 9.45 -15.18 -15.39
CA GLY A 56 10.86 -15.41 -15.71
C GLY A 56 11.86 -14.38 -15.12
N LYS A 57 11.42 -13.46 -14.25
CA LYS A 57 12.31 -12.55 -13.51
C LYS A 57 12.63 -13.12 -12.13
N THR A 58 13.90 -13.12 -11.76
CA THR A 58 14.37 -13.45 -10.40
C THR A 58 14.49 -12.22 -9.51
N GLU A 59 14.72 -11.05 -10.10
CA GLU A 59 14.81 -9.76 -9.43
C GLU A 59 14.25 -8.66 -10.33
N VAL A 60 13.57 -7.68 -9.73
CA VAL A 60 13.05 -6.49 -10.41
C VAL A 60 13.32 -5.23 -9.59
N LYS A 61 13.64 -4.14 -10.26
CA LYS A 61 13.71 -2.81 -9.64
C LYS A 61 12.36 -2.11 -9.80
N VAL A 62 11.86 -1.58 -8.70
CA VAL A 62 10.55 -0.92 -8.62
C VAL A 62 10.67 0.42 -7.85
N PRO A 63 9.78 1.39 -8.08
CA PRO A 63 9.77 2.63 -7.32
C PRO A 63 9.61 2.38 -5.82
N THR A 64 10.34 3.13 -4.99
CA THR A 64 10.16 3.10 -3.54
C THR A 64 8.84 3.76 -3.16
N VAL A 65 8.11 3.18 -2.21
CA VAL A 65 6.89 3.74 -1.63
C VAL A 65 7.11 3.98 -0.15
N VAL A 66 6.84 5.21 0.30
CA VAL A 66 6.99 5.65 1.69
C VAL A 66 5.68 6.23 2.17
N LEU A 67 5.24 5.85 3.37
CA LEU A 67 4.15 6.52 4.08
C LEU A 67 4.77 7.58 5.00
N HIS A 68 4.48 8.84 4.72
CA HIS A 68 4.94 9.96 5.52
C HIS A 68 3.93 10.28 6.62
N PHE A 69 4.35 10.19 7.88
CA PHE A 69 3.59 10.58 9.06
C PHE A 69 4.23 11.81 9.71
N GLU A 70 3.49 12.46 10.60
CA GLU A 70 4.07 13.49 11.45
C GLU A 70 5.16 12.89 12.34
N GLY A 71 6.41 13.28 12.08
CA GLY A 71 7.58 12.85 12.85
C GLY A 71 8.16 11.48 12.49
N ALA A 72 7.65 10.79 11.45
CA ALA A 72 8.19 9.50 11.03
C ALA A 72 7.90 9.17 9.56
N ASP A 73 8.84 8.46 8.94
CA ASP A 73 8.68 7.86 7.62
C ASP A 73 8.63 6.34 7.73
N VAL A 74 7.64 5.72 7.08
CA VAL A 74 7.51 4.27 7.00
C VAL A 74 7.77 3.84 5.55
N SER A 75 9.01 3.48 5.27
CA SER A 75 9.42 2.93 3.97
C SER A 75 8.90 1.51 3.81
N LEU A 76 8.00 1.29 2.85
CA LEU A 76 7.40 -0.02 2.62
C LEU A 76 8.36 -0.92 1.82
N PRO A 77 8.62 -2.17 2.28
CA PRO A 77 9.17 -3.21 1.43
C PRO A 77 8.34 -3.43 0.15
N ALA A 78 8.99 -3.83 -0.95
CA ALA A 78 8.31 -4.05 -2.24
C ALA A 78 7.16 -5.08 -2.14
N SER A 79 7.32 -6.10 -1.29
CA SER A 79 6.28 -7.09 -1.00
C SER A 79 5.02 -6.50 -0.35
N ASN A 80 5.10 -5.31 0.25
CA ASN A 80 3.94 -4.61 0.82
C ASN A 80 3.17 -3.77 -0.19
N TYR A 81 3.61 -3.68 -1.45
CA TYR A 81 2.87 -2.95 -2.48
C TYR A 81 2.87 -3.57 -3.86
N LEU A 82 3.61 -4.65 -4.09
CA LEU A 82 3.57 -5.41 -5.32
C LEU A 82 3.39 -6.89 -4.98
N ILE A 83 2.15 -7.37 -5.07
CA ILE A 83 1.76 -8.71 -4.59
C ILE A 83 1.50 -9.66 -5.75
N PRO A 84 1.84 -10.95 -5.64
CA PRO A 84 1.45 -11.95 -6.62
C PRO A 84 -0.07 -12.15 -6.58
N VAL A 85 -0.71 -12.21 -7.75
CA VAL A 85 -2.16 -12.48 -7.86
C VAL A 85 -2.48 -13.80 -8.57
N ASP A 86 -1.46 -14.45 -9.12
CA ASP A 86 -1.50 -15.80 -9.67
C ASP A 86 -0.14 -16.50 -9.49
N SER A 87 -0.05 -17.75 -9.95
CA SER A 87 1.19 -18.55 -9.98
C SER A 87 2.02 -18.36 -11.24
N GLU A 88 1.56 -17.53 -12.19
CA GLU A 88 2.19 -17.36 -13.52
C GLU A 88 3.15 -16.16 -13.56
N GLY A 89 3.25 -15.41 -12.46
CA GLY A 89 4.16 -14.28 -12.33
C GLY A 89 3.47 -12.94 -12.56
N LYS A 90 2.14 -12.86 -12.45
CA LYS A 90 1.43 -11.59 -12.43
C LYS A 90 1.47 -10.98 -11.03
N PHE A 91 1.98 -9.75 -10.96
CA PHE A 91 2.02 -8.97 -9.73
C PHE A 91 1.22 -7.69 -9.87
N CYS A 92 0.44 -7.33 -8.84
CA CYS A 92 -0.40 -6.13 -8.86
C CYS A 92 -0.03 -5.16 -7.74
N PHE A 93 -0.18 -3.87 -8.04
CA PHE A 93 0.05 -2.78 -7.11
C PHE A 93 -1.03 -2.80 -6.04
N ALA A 94 -0.66 -3.11 -4.79
CA ALA A 94 -1.57 -3.40 -3.69
C ALA A 94 -2.15 -2.14 -3.04
N PHE A 95 -2.62 -1.19 -3.85
CA PHE A 95 -3.39 -0.02 -3.44
C PHE A 95 -4.66 0.04 -4.27
N ALA A 96 -5.73 0.60 -3.71
CA ALA A 96 -6.94 0.88 -4.47
C ALA A 96 -7.63 2.15 -3.98
N GLY A 97 -8.46 2.72 -4.85
CA GLY A 97 -9.36 3.80 -4.48
C GLY A 97 -10.48 3.31 -3.56
N THR A 98 -11.00 4.22 -2.75
CA THR A 98 -12.29 4.07 -2.06
C THR A 98 -13.27 5.19 -2.46
N MET A 99 -14.56 4.87 -2.35
CA MET A 99 -15.66 5.84 -2.48
C MET A 99 -16.02 6.47 -1.14
N SER A 100 -15.58 5.88 -0.01
CA SER A 100 -15.66 6.54 1.30
C SER A 100 -14.65 7.69 1.34
N GLY A 101 -15.01 8.81 1.98
CA GLY A 101 -14.05 9.90 2.24
C GLY A 101 -12.86 9.49 3.14
N LEU A 102 -12.90 8.30 3.72
CA LEU A 102 -11.93 7.72 4.64
C LEU A 102 -10.88 6.87 3.92
N SER A 103 -9.58 7.11 4.17
CA SER A 103 -8.50 6.21 3.75
C SER A 103 -8.19 5.18 4.83
N ILE A 104 -7.65 4.03 4.41
CA ILE A 104 -7.38 2.87 5.25
C ILE A 104 -5.99 2.34 4.90
N ILE A 105 -5.10 2.22 5.88
CA ILE A 105 -3.85 1.46 5.76
C ILE A 105 -4.18 0.00 6.04
N GLY A 106 -4.13 -0.83 5.01
CA GLY A 106 -4.56 -2.23 5.05
C GLY A 106 -3.49 -3.17 5.60
N ASN A 107 -3.89 -4.42 5.84
CA ASN A 107 -3.05 -5.48 6.39
C ASN A 107 -1.75 -5.69 5.60
N ILE A 108 -1.81 -5.74 4.26
CA ILE A 108 -0.60 -5.96 3.44
C ILE A 108 0.44 -4.86 3.69
N GLN A 109 0.05 -3.60 3.90
CA GLN A 109 0.99 -2.52 4.19
C GLN A 109 1.49 -2.50 5.63
N GLN A 110 0.85 -3.24 6.53
CA GLN A 110 1.27 -3.43 7.93
C GLN A 110 2.24 -4.61 8.11
N GLN A 111 2.21 -5.59 7.20
CA GLN A 111 3.06 -6.79 7.30
C GLN A 111 4.55 -6.45 7.34
N GLY A 112 5.31 -7.10 8.22
CA GLY A 112 6.73 -6.83 8.44
C GLY A 112 7.01 -5.66 9.40
N PHE A 113 5.96 -4.99 9.89
CA PHE A 113 6.05 -3.98 10.93
C PHE A 113 5.36 -4.44 12.21
N ARG A 114 5.95 -4.12 13.36
CA ARG A 114 5.21 -4.07 14.61
C ARG A 114 4.46 -2.76 14.66
N VAL A 115 3.13 -2.84 14.61
CA VAL A 115 2.22 -1.70 14.78
C VAL A 115 1.80 -1.63 16.25
N VAL A 116 1.98 -0.47 16.88
CA VAL A 116 1.64 -0.23 18.29
C VAL A 116 0.61 0.88 18.39
N PHE A 117 -0.52 0.60 19.03
CA PHE A 117 -1.55 1.58 19.35
C PHE A 117 -1.38 2.02 20.80
N ASP A 118 -0.76 3.18 21.01
CA ASP A 118 -0.55 3.76 22.34
C ASP A 118 -1.67 4.74 22.65
N MET A 119 -2.74 4.18 23.24
CA MET A 119 -3.95 4.92 23.60
C MET A 119 -3.71 5.94 24.71
N ALA A 120 -2.71 5.74 25.57
CA ALA A 120 -2.40 6.67 26.66
C ALA A 120 -1.79 7.97 26.14
N ASN A 121 -1.02 7.89 25.04
CA ASN A 121 -0.34 9.02 24.43
C ASN A 121 -0.92 9.45 23.08
N ASN A 122 -2.08 8.89 22.68
CA ASN A 122 -2.77 9.18 21.41
C ASN A 122 -1.87 9.06 20.17
N ARG A 123 -1.05 8.00 20.09
CA ARG A 123 -0.10 7.79 18.99
C ARG A 123 -0.13 6.38 18.44
N VAL A 124 0.25 6.26 17.17
CA VAL A 124 0.51 4.97 16.51
C VAL A 124 2.00 4.90 16.20
N GLY A 125 2.63 3.77 16.53
CA GLY A 125 4.03 3.50 16.25
C GLY A 125 4.19 2.39 15.22
N PHE A 126 5.11 2.57 14.28
CA PHE A 126 5.54 1.55 13.32
C PHE A 126 7.02 1.26 13.56
N ALA A 127 7.35 -0.01 13.81
CA ALA A 127 8.74 -0.45 13.92
C ALA A 127 9.00 -1.57 12.93
N ALA A 128 9.96 -1.37 12.02
CA ALA A 128 10.42 -2.41 11.11
C ALA A 128 11.07 -3.54 11.94
N ARG A 129 10.37 -4.66 12.06
CA ARG A 129 10.87 -5.90 12.66
C ARG A 129 10.07 -7.03 12.03
N GLY A 130 10.77 -7.90 11.30
CA GLY A 130 10.20 -9.19 10.91
C GLY A 130 9.67 -9.91 12.14
N CYS A 131 8.54 -10.59 12.00
CA CYS A 131 8.05 -11.48 13.04
C CYS A 131 9.21 -12.40 13.48
N ALA A 132 9.39 -12.53 14.80
CA ALA A 132 10.27 -13.55 15.38
C ALA A 132 9.76 -14.95 15.02
#